data_AF-A0AB34VBP9-F1
#
_entry.id   AF-A0AB34VBP9-F1
#
_cell.length_a   1.000
_cell.length_b   1.000
_cell.length_c   1.000
_cell.angle_alpha   90.00
_cell.angle_beta   90.00
_cell.angle_gamma   90.00
#
_symmetry.space_group_name_H-M   'P 1'
#
loop_
_entity.id
_entity.type
_entity.pdbx_description
1 polymer ?
#
loop_
_entity_poly.entity_id
_entity_poly.type
_entity_poly.pdbx_seq_one_letter_code
_entity_poly.pdbx_strand_id
1 'polypeptide(L)'
;MSELKLSLSADDTRTLIIRAGFMLRNLRNSLRELGYDQTLSEVAGGIPDARARLGYVVTMTENAASEVLGCVELTQPAQTTLQDTAESLLARWNSTAITQENEGAARALAEETRTWLGTVPQLTGFTRQQLQAVMMAQGFQDLTGQIIQRMTKMLNELEVHLVQVLRDNVPAQPVAKVASPPAAAQPAESPSASQDDVDDLLASLGL
;
A
#
# COMPACT_ATOMS: atom_id res chain seq x y z
N MET A 1 22.73 -52.25 13.52
CA MET A 1 23.27 -50.90 13.25
C MET A 1 22.88 -50.02 14.43
N SER A 2 23.82 -49.76 15.33
CA SER A 2 23.60 -48.90 16.50
C SER A 2 23.36 -47.47 16.07
N GLU A 3 22.20 -46.92 16.42
CA GLU A 3 22.01 -45.48 16.49
C GLU A 3 22.82 -44.96 17.69
N LEU A 4 23.77 -44.07 17.40
CA LEU A 4 24.47 -43.25 18.38
C LEU A 4 23.46 -42.26 19.00
N LYS A 5 22.67 -42.71 19.99
CA LYS A 5 22.06 -41.79 20.94
C LYS A 5 23.16 -41.32 21.88
N LEU A 6 23.81 -40.22 21.51
CA LEU A 6 24.64 -39.42 22.39
C LEU A 6 23.70 -38.85 23.48
N SER A 7 23.44 -39.62 24.53
CA SER A 7 22.71 -39.15 25.70
C SER A 7 23.59 -38.12 26.40
N LEU A 8 23.36 -36.86 26.08
CA LEU A 8 24.03 -35.75 26.75
C LEU A 8 23.73 -35.87 28.25
N SER A 9 24.75 -36.10 29.07
CA SER A 9 24.56 -36.22 30.51
C SER A 9 23.98 -34.92 31.07
N ALA A 10 23.21 -34.97 32.16
CA ALA A 10 22.71 -33.77 32.82
C ALA A 10 23.85 -32.80 33.19
N ASP A 11 25.05 -33.35 33.44
CA ASP A 11 26.28 -32.60 33.72
C ASP A 11 26.87 -31.92 32.47
N ASP A 12 26.83 -32.56 31.30
CA ASP A 12 27.23 -31.97 30.02
C ASP A 12 26.27 -30.85 29.60
N THR A 13 24.97 -31.04 29.83
CA THR A 13 23.95 -30.03 29.53
C THR A 13 24.14 -28.79 30.41
N ARG A 14 24.44 -29.00 31.70
CA ARG A 14 24.77 -27.92 32.64
C ARG A 14 26.05 -27.19 32.25
N THR A 15 27.06 -27.94 31.82
CA THR A 15 28.35 -27.39 31.37
C THR A 15 28.18 -26.56 30.09
N LEU A 16 27.36 -27.01 29.14
CA LEU A 16 27.01 -26.24 27.94
C LEU A 16 26.25 -24.97 28.27
N ILE A 17 25.27 -25.01 29.19
CA ILE A 17 24.52 -23.81 29.62
C ILE A 17 25.45 -22.80 30.29
N ILE A 18 26.36 -23.26 31.17
CA ILE A 18 27.34 -22.39 31.83
C ILE A 18 28.28 -21.74 30.80
N ARG A 19 28.76 -22.53 29.83
CA ARG A 19 29.67 -22.05 28.79
C ARG A 19 28.98 -21.11 27.80
N ALA A 20 27.74 -21.38 27.41
CA ALA A 20 26.91 -20.48 26.62
C ALA A 20 26.66 -19.16 27.38
N GLY A 21 26.34 -19.24 28.68
CA GLY A 21 26.16 -18.07 29.53
C GLY A 21 27.45 -17.25 29.73
N PHE A 22 28.62 -17.90 29.75
CA PHE A 22 29.92 -17.21 29.76
C PHE A 22 30.19 -16.51 28.42
N MET A 23 29.97 -17.19 27.29
CA MET A 23 30.13 -16.57 25.96
C MET A 23 29.18 -15.40 25.74
N LEU A 24 27.91 -15.52 26.16
CA LEU A 24 26.92 -14.43 26.04
C LEU A 24 27.29 -13.22 26.91
N ARG A 25 27.84 -13.46 28.11
CA ARG A 25 28.34 -12.40 29.00
C ARG A 25 29.60 -11.74 28.44
N ASN A 26 30.53 -12.51 27.88
CA ASN A 26 31.71 -11.95 27.23
C ASN A 26 31.33 -11.12 26.02
N LEU A 27 30.44 -11.62 25.15
CA LEU A 27 29.90 -10.86 24.02
C LEU A 27 29.25 -9.55 24.49
N ARG A 28 28.39 -9.61 25.52
CA ARG A 28 27.76 -8.43 26.11
C ARG A 28 28.79 -7.45 26.68
N ASN A 29 29.80 -7.94 27.39
CA ASN A 29 30.85 -7.10 27.97
C ASN A 29 31.71 -6.44 26.87
N SER A 30 32.06 -7.18 25.80
CA SER A 30 32.79 -6.63 24.65
C SER A 30 31.96 -5.60 23.88
N LEU A 31 30.67 -5.84 23.65
CA LEU A 31 29.75 -4.86 23.07
C LEU A 31 29.65 -3.60 23.94
N ARG A 32 29.68 -3.74 25.26
CA ARG A 32 29.67 -2.63 26.21
C ARG A 32 30.98 -1.86 26.26
N GLU A 33 32.13 -2.54 26.22
CA GLU A 33 33.46 -1.92 26.16
C GLU A 33 33.69 -1.13 24.86
N LEU A 34 33.09 -1.58 23.76
CA LEU A 34 33.13 -0.90 22.47
C LEU A 34 32.09 0.23 22.32
N GLY A 35 31.24 0.45 23.34
CA GLY A 35 30.24 1.52 23.34
C GLY A 35 28.95 1.23 22.55
N TYR A 36 28.75 -0.02 22.08
CA TYR A 36 27.61 -0.41 21.25
C TYR A 36 26.34 -0.78 22.05
N ASP A 37 26.43 -0.90 23.38
CA ASP A 37 25.30 -1.24 24.27
C ASP A 37 24.18 -0.18 24.19
N GLN A 38 24.56 1.10 24.13
CA GLN A 38 23.64 2.23 23.99
C GLN A 38 22.95 2.22 22.62
N THR A 39 23.71 2.08 21.54
CA THR A 39 23.21 2.06 20.15
C THR A 39 22.26 0.88 19.90
N LEU A 40 22.62 -0.31 20.39
CA LEU A 40 21.78 -1.50 20.21
C LEU A 40 20.48 -1.41 21.04
N SER A 41 20.54 -0.83 22.25
CA SER A 41 19.35 -0.58 23.06
C SER A 41 18.42 0.46 22.43
N GLU A 42 18.97 1.51 21.83
CA GLU A 42 18.20 2.55 21.13
C GLU A 42 17.49 1.98 19.90
N VAL A 43 18.23 1.22 19.08
CA VAL A 43 17.69 0.52 17.91
C VAL A 43 16.61 -0.50 18.30
N ALA A 44 16.86 -1.32 19.32
CA ALA A 44 15.88 -2.28 19.82
C ALA A 44 14.62 -1.60 20.39
N GLY A 45 14.76 -0.41 20.97
CA GLY A 45 13.65 0.43 21.43
C GLY A 45 12.79 1.01 20.31
N GLY A 46 13.37 1.24 19.11
CA GLY A 46 12.66 1.79 17.95
C GLY A 46 11.79 0.79 17.19
N ILE A 47 12.11 -0.51 17.23
CA ILE A 47 11.39 -1.55 16.48
C ILE A 47 9.89 -1.66 16.88
N PRO A 48 9.51 -1.66 18.18
CA PRO A 48 8.11 -1.67 18.57
C PRO A 48 7.32 -0.45 18.08
N ASP A 49 7.92 0.75 18.11
CA ASP A 49 7.31 1.99 17.59
C ASP A 49 7.11 1.88 16.07
N ALA A 50 8.11 1.38 15.36
CA ALA A 50 8.01 1.16 13.91
C ALA A 50 6.89 0.20 13.54
N ARG A 51 6.78 -0.92 14.27
CA ARG A 51 5.70 -1.88 14.07
C ARG A 51 4.33 -1.27 14.33
N ALA A 52 4.19 -0.46 15.38
CA ALA A 52 2.92 0.22 15.69
C ALA A 52 2.52 1.20 14.57
N ARG A 53 3.48 1.96 14.05
CA ARG A 53 3.26 2.91 12.94
C ARG A 53 2.91 2.22 11.63
N LEU A 54 3.60 1.13 11.27
CA LEU A 54 3.24 0.33 10.10
C LEU A 54 1.87 -0.32 10.25
N GLY A 55 1.53 -0.80 11.45
CA GLY A 55 0.17 -1.29 11.76
C GLY A 55 -0.89 -0.21 11.54
N TYR A 56 -0.63 1.02 11.98
CA TYR A 56 -1.51 2.16 11.73
C TYR A 56 -1.68 2.46 10.23
N VAL A 57 -0.60 2.37 9.44
CA VAL A 57 -0.66 2.51 7.98
C VAL A 57 -1.59 1.46 7.37
N VAL A 58 -1.45 0.19 7.76
CA VAL A 58 -2.32 -0.90 7.26
C VAL A 58 -3.79 -0.59 7.57
N THR A 59 -4.12 -0.23 8.82
CA THR A 59 -5.50 0.12 9.19
C THR A 59 -6.05 1.29 8.38
N MET A 60 -5.24 2.35 8.18
CA MET A 60 -5.68 3.51 7.39
C MET A 60 -5.89 3.15 5.92
N THR A 61 -5.02 2.33 5.33
CA THR A 61 -5.19 1.86 3.95
C THR A 61 -6.44 0.99 3.78
N GLU A 62 -6.74 0.13 4.76
CA GLU A 62 -7.93 -0.73 4.74
C GLU A 62 -9.22 0.08 4.84
N ASN A 63 -9.27 1.04 5.77
CA ASN A 63 -10.43 1.91 5.95
C ASN A 63 -10.73 2.70 4.68
N ALA A 64 -9.71 3.30 4.08
CA ALA A 64 -9.90 4.06 2.86
C ALA A 64 -10.31 3.20 1.66
N ALA A 65 -9.73 2.01 1.52
CA ALA A 65 -10.16 1.07 0.48
C ALA A 65 -11.64 0.69 0.67
N SER A 66 -12.07 0.47 1.92
CA SER A 66 -13.46 0.17 2.24
C SER A 66 -14.40 1.35 1.92
N GLU A 67 -14.01 2.60 2.25
CA GLU A 67 -14.79 3.79 1.92
C GLU A 67 -14.91 4.00 0.41
N VAL A 68 -13.81 3.87 -0.33
CA VAL A 68 -13.81 4.00 -1.79
C VAL A 68 -14.70 2.94 -2.42
N LEU A 69 -14.59 1.68 -1.98
CA LEU A 69 -15.44 0.60 -2.48
C LEU A 69 -16.92 0.88 -2.20
N GLY A 70 -17.26 1.34 -0.98
CA GLY A 70 -18.62 1.72 -0.63
C GLY A 70 -19.17 2.86 -1.51
N CYS A 71 -18.35 3.86 -1.83
CA CYS A 71 -18.74 4.94 -2.74
C CYS A 71 -19.04 4.40 -4.15
N VAL A 72 -18.23 3.47 -4.64
CA VAL A 72 -18.43 2.82 -5.96
C VAL A 72 -19.72 2.00 -5.96
N GLU A 73 -19.95 1.16 -4.94
CA GLU A 73 -21.16 0.34 -4.79
C GLU A 73 -22.43 1.19 -4.77
N LEU A 74 -22.39 2.36 -4.13
CA LEU A 74 -23.52 3.29 -4.09
C LEU A 74 -23.73 4.01 -5.43
N THR A 75 -22.65 4.33 -6.16
CA THR A 75 -22.71 5.11 -7.40
C THR A 75 -23.13 4.28 -8.61
N GLN A 76 -22.74 3.00 -8.65
CA GLN A 76 -22.94 2.15 -9.81
C GLN A 76 -24.42 2.01 -10.22
N PRO A 77 -25.39 1.77 -9.31
CA PRO A 77 -26.82 1.71 -9.67
C PRO A 77 -27.36 3.01 -10.25
N ALA A 78 -26.88 4.16 -9.75
CA ALA A 78 -27.29 5.48 -10.24
C ALA A 78 -26.82 5.68 -11.69
N GLN A 79 -25.59 5.27 -12.01
CA GLN A 79 -25.04 5.33 -13.36
C GLN A 79 -25.72 4.36 -14.33
N THR A 80 -25.99 3.13 -13.90
CA THR A 80 -26.76 2.16 -14.71
C THR A 80 -28.15 2.70 -15.03
N THR A 81 -28.87 3.22 -14.02
CA THR A 81 -30.22 3.80 -14.24
C THR A 81 -30.18 4.98 -15.21
N LEU A 82 -29.18 5.85 -15.09
CA LEU A 82 -28.98 6.99 -15.99
C LEU A 82 -28.78 6.50 -17.44
N GLN A 83 -27.89 5.53 -17.63
CA GLN A 83 -27.54 4.98 -18.94
C GLN A 83 -28.72 4.24 -19.58
N ASP A 84 -29.31 3.27 -18.87
CA ASP A 84 -30.38 2.43 -19.41
C ASP A 84 -31.60 3.26 -19.84
N THR A 85 -31.96 4.28 -19.04
CA THR A 85 -33.08 5.15 -19.36
C THR A 85 -32.77 6.04 -20.57
N ALA A 86 -31.55 6.56 -20.66
CA ALA A 86 -31.12 7.36 -21.81
C ALA A 86 -31.14 6.53 -23.11
N GLU A 87 -30.58 5.32 -23.08
CA GLU A 87 -30.56 4.40 -24.23
C GLU A 87 -31.97 4.00 -24.66
N SER A 88 -32.85 3.69 -23.70
CA SER A 88 -34.25 3.36 -23.97
C SER A 88 -35.01 4.52 -24.62
N LEU A 89 -34.87 5.74 -24.09
CA LEU A 89 -35.50 6.93 -24.66
C LEU A 89 -34.97 7.22 -26.06
N LEU A 90 -33.65 7.14 -26.27
CA LEU A 90 -33.03 7.36 -27.58
C LEU A 90 -33.50 6.34 -28.62
N ALA A 91 -33.57 5.05 -28.26
CA ALA A 91 -34.07 3.99 -29.13
C ALA A 91 -35.54 4.22 -29.53
N ARG A 92 -36.36 4.72 -28.60
CA ARG A 92 -37.76 5.08 -28.88
C ARG A 92 -37.88 6.30 -29.76
N TRP A 93 -37.05 7.32 -29.57
CA TRP A 93 -37.00 8.48 -30.47
C TRP A 93 -36.61 8.08 -31.90
N ASN A 94 -35.62 7.20 -32.05
CA ASN A 94 -35.17 6.72 -33.36
C ASN A 94 -36.21 5.85 -34.08
N SER A 95 -37.06 5.14 -33.34
CA SER A 95 -38.12 4.29 -33.91
C SER A 95 -39.46 5.01 -34.11
N THR A 96 -39.66 6.18 -33.50
CA THR A 96 -40.90 6.95 -33.60
C THR A 96 -40.86 7.88 -34.81
N ALA A 97 -41.55 7.50 -35.90
CA ALA A 97 -41.82 8.42 -36.99
C ALA A 97 -42.85 9.47 -36.54
N ILE A 98 -42.48 10.76 -36.61
CA ILE A 98 -43.39 11.86 -36.28
C ILE A 98 -44.36 12.05 -37.45
N THR A 99 -45.52 11.41 -37.35
CA THR A 99 -46.64 11.53 -38.30
C THR A 99 -47.88 12.05 -37.56
N GLN A 100 -48.85 12.58 -38.31
CA GLN A 100 -50.12 13.07 -37.77
C GLN A 100 -50.90 11.98 -36.98
N GLU A 101 -50.72 10.71 -37.36
CA GLU A 101 -51.35 9.56 -36.70
C GLU A 101 -50.67 9.17 -35.37
N ASN A 102 -49.39 9.51 -35.20
CA ASN A 102 -48.58 9.16 -34.02
C ASN A 102 -48.28 10.35 -33.09
N GLU A 103 -48.95 11.48 -33.29
CA GLU A 103 -48.71 12.71 -32.52
C GLU A 103 -48.90 12.51 -31.00
N GLY A 104 -49.89 11.71 -30.60
CA GLY A 104 -50.12 11.37 -29.19
C GLY A 104 -48.96 10.59 -28.56
N ALA A 105 -48.40 9.61 -29.29
CA ALA A 105 -47.26 8.81 -28.83
C ALA A 105 -45.97 9.66 -28.75
N ALA A 106 -45.76 10.54 -29.72
CA ALA A 106 -44.63 11.47 -29.71
C ALA A 106 -44.71 12.46 -28.53
N ARG A 107 -45.90 12.97 -28.21
CA ARG A 107 -46.11 13.84 -27.02
C ARG A 107 -45.86 13.09 -25.71
N ALA A 108 -46.31 11.84 -25.59
CA ALA A 108 -46.04 11.02 -24.42
C ALA A 108 -44.53 10.77 -24.22
N LEU A 109 -43.82 10.46 -25.31
CA LEU A 109 -42.35 10.28 -25.29
C LEU A 109 -41.61 11.58 -24.92
N ALA A 110 -42.09 12.74 -25.39
CA ALA A 110 -41.54 14.04 -25.01
C ALA A 110 -41.73 14.35 -23.51
N GLU A 111 -42.89 14.05 -22.94
CA GLU A 111 -43.15 14.21 -21.50
C GLU A 111 -42.31 13.26 -20.64
N GLU A 112 -42.14 12.02 -21.08
CA GLU A 112 -41.26 11.06 -20.41
C GLU A 112 -39.79 11.50 -20.45
N THR A 113 -39.33 11.98 -21.61
CA THR A 113 -37.98 12.54 -21.77
C THR A 113 -37.78 13.76 -20.87
N ARG A 114 -38.76 14.67 -20.79
CA ARG A 114 -38.71 15.84 -19.90
C ARG A 114 -38.65 15.43 -18.43
N THR A 115 -39.42 14.43 -18.04
CA THR A 115 -39.43 13.89 -16.68
C THR A 115 -38.07 13.30 -16.32
N TRP A 116 -37.50 12.49 -17.21
CA TRP A 116 -36.16 11.92 -17.03
C TRP A 116 -35.07 13.00 -16.98
N LEU A 117 -35.11 14.00 -17.86
CA LEU A 117 -34.17 15.15 -17.80
C LEU A 117 -34.24 15.88 -16.45
N GLY A 118 -35.40 15.89 -15.79
CA GLY A 118 -35.57 16.42 -14.44
C GLY A 118 -34.84 15.61 -13.35
N THR A 119 -34.57 14.33 -13.55
CA THR A 119 -33.85 13.47 -12.59
C THR A 119 -32.33 13.49 -12.78
N VAL A 120 -31.84 13.87 -13.97
CA VAL A 120 -30.41 13.92 -14.29
C VAL A 120 -29.59 14.76 -13.30
N PRO A 121 -30.01 15.98 -12.88
CA PRO A 121 -29.24 16.76 -11.90
C PRO A 121 -29.10 16.07 -10.53
N GLN A 122 -30.08 15.25 -10.15
CA GLN A 122 -30.07 14.52 -8.88
C GLN A 122 -29.08 13.36 -8.93
N LEU A 123 -29.11 12.55 -10.01
CA LEU A 123 -28.21 11.42 -10.20
C LEU A 123 -26.74 11.87 -10.38
N THR A 124 -26.52 12.94 -11.16
CA THR A 124 -25.19 13.52 -11.36
C THR A 124 -24.69 14.23 -10.10
N GLY A 125 -25.56 14.93 -9.38
CA GLY A 125 -25.24 15.53 -8.08
C GLY A 125 -24.85 14.50 -7.03
N PHE A 126 -25.57 13.38 -6.96
CA PHE A 126 -25.24 12.24 -6.11
C PHE A 126 -23.87 11.64 -6.47
N THR A 127 -23.63 11.38 -7.76
CA THR A 127 -22.33 10.88 -8.24
C THR A 127 -21.19 11.80 -7.86
N ARG A 128 -21.36 13.13 -8.05
CA ARG A 128 -20.36 14.12 -7.65
C ARG A 128 -20.08 14.08 -6.14
N GLN A 129 -21.12 13.89 -5.31
CA GLN A 129 -20.94 13.75 -3.87
C GLN A 129 -20.12 12.50 -3.51
N GLN A 130 -20.36 11.36 -4.18
CA GLN A 130 -19.59 10.15 -3.96
C GLN A 130 -18.14 10.30 -4.42
N LEU A 131 -17.88 10.97 -5.55
CA LEU A 131 -16.51 11.29 -5.98
C LEU A 131 -15.79 12.22 -4.99
N GLN A 132 -16.51 13.16 -4.36
CA GLN A 132 -15.95 13.97 -3.28
C GLN A 132 -15.62 13.14 -2.04
N ALA A 133 -16.48 12.18 -1.69
CA ALA A 133 -16.21 11.24 -0.60
C ALA A 133 -14.97 10.38 -0.90
N VAL A 134 -14.80 9.89 -2.14
CA VAL A 134 -13.58 9.19 -2.58
C VAL A 134 -12.33 10.06 -2.43
N MET A 135 -12.38 11.32 -2.86
CA MET A 135 -11.23 12.24 -2.70
C MET A 135 -10.89 12.50 -1.22
N MET A 136 -11.90 12.62 -0.35
CA MET A 136 -11.67 12.78 1.09
C MET A 136 -11.12 11.50 1.70
N ALA A 137 -11.66 10.36 1.31
CA ALA A 137 -11.19 9.04 1.71
C ALA A 137 -9.74 8.80 1.28
N GLN A 138 -9.20 9.53 0.28
CA GLN A 138 -7.80 9.48 -0.16
C GLN A 138 -6.85 10.37 0.68
N GLY A 139 -7.36 11.23 1.56
CA GLY A 139 -6.58 12.17 2.36
C GLY A 139 -5.56 11.54 3.33
N PHE A 140 -5.61 10.22 3.54
CA PHE A 140 -4.64 9.47 4.35
C PHE A 140 -3.30 9.22 3.65
N GLN A 141 -3.22 9.40 2.32
CA GLN A 141 -2.01 9.11 1.54
C GLN A 141 -0.79 9.93 2.00
N ASP A 142 -0.98 11.21 2.35
CA ASP A 142 0.11 12.06 2.86
C ASP A 142 0.65 11.51 4.19
N LEU A 143 -0.25 11.15 5.11
CA LEU A 143 0.14 10.63 6.42
C LEU A 143 0.80 9.26 6.33
N THR A 144 0.27 8.35 5.51
CA THR A 144 0.87 7.02 5.32
C THR A 144 2.21 7.11 4.60
N GLY A 145 2.35 7.99 3.60
CA GLY A 145 3.62 8.27 2.93
C GLY A 145 4.69 8.78 3.89
N GLN A 146 4.35 9.77 4.73
CA GLN A 146 5.27 10.27 5.77
C GLN A 146 5.69 9.19 6.77
N ILE A 147 4.74 8.34 7.18
CA ILE A 147 5.05 7.23 8.08
C ILE A 147 6.02 6.25 7.41
N ILE A 148 5.73 5.80 6.18
CA ILE A 148 6.59 4.88 5.43
C ILE A 148 8.00 5.49 5.29
N GLN A 149 8.12 6.76 4.91
CA GLN A 149 9.41 7.42 4.76
C GLN A 149 10.22 7.44 6.07
N ARG A 150 9.57 7.69 7.21
CA ARG A 150 10.21 7.62 8.53
C ARG A 150 10.64 6.19 8.87
N MET A 151 9.83 5.19 8.51
CA MET A 151 10.16 3.77 8.72
C MET A 151 11.35 3.33 7.87
N THR A 152 11.39 3.71 6.60
CA THR A 152 12.53 3.46 5.71
C THR A 152 13.80 4.09 6.27
N LYS A 153 13.73 5.32 6.77
CA LYS A 153 14.90 5.97 7.40
C LYS A 153 15.39 5.20 8.62
N MET A 154 14.49 4.78 9.51
CA MET A 154 14.84 4.00 10.70
C MET A 154 15.46 2.64 10.33
N LEU A 155 14.90 1.95 9.33
CA LEU A 155 15.44 0.68 8.85
C LEU A 155 16.85 0.83 8.27
N ASN A 156 17.11 1.90 7.51
CA ASN A 156 18.44 2.21 6.99
C ASN A 156 19.45 2.49 8.11
N GLU A 157 19.04 3.25 9.13
CA GLU A 157 19.89 3.50 10.32
C GLU A 157 20.21 2.19 11.06
N LEU A 158 19.21 1.34 11.27
CA LEU A 158 19.37 0.01 11.86
C LEU A 158 20.33 -0.88 11.05
N GLU A 159 20.20 -0.88 9.72
CA GLU A 159 21.07 -1.64 8.82
C GLU A 159 22.53 -1.20 8.95
N VAL A 160 22.80 0.12 8.90
CA VAL A 160 24.15 0.67 9.03
C VAL A 160 24.78 0.26 10.37
N HIS A 161 24.04 0.37 11.46
CA HIS A 161 24.53 0.00 12.79
C HIS A 161 24.80 -1.50 12.92
N LEU A 162 23.93 -2.36 12.39
CA LEU A 162 24.16 -3.80 12.41
C LEU A 162 25.37 -4.20 11.55
N VAL A 163 25.55 -3.58 10.39
CA VAL A 163 26.72 -3.82 9.52
C VAL A 163 28.02 -3.37 10.21
N GLN A 164 28.01 -2.25 10.92
CA GLN A 164 29.17 -1.79 11.71
C GLN A 164 29.51 -2.77 12.83
N VAL A 165 28.51 -3.19 13.62
CA VAL A 165 28.71 -4.18 14.68
C VAL A 165 29.25 -5.49 14.13
N LEU A 166 28.73 -5.99 13.00
CA LEU A 166 29.24 -7.20 12.36
C LEU A 166 30.68 -7.04 11.85
N ARG A 167 31.02 -5.89 11.25
CA ARG A 167 32.37 -5.61 10.76
C ARG A 167 33.40 -5.58 11.90
N ASP A 168 33.02 -5.00 13.03
CA ASP A 168 33.92 -4.85 14.19
C ASP A 168 34.05 -6.12 15.03
N ASN A 169 33.06 -7.03 14.96
CA ASN A 169 33.03 -8.27 15.75
C ASN A 169 33.44 -9.53 14.95
N VAL A 170 33.64 -9.43 13.64
CA VAL A 170 34.24 -10.51 12.85
C VAL A 170 35.76 -10.35 12.89
N PRO A 171 36.51 -11.28 13.52
CA PRO A 171 37.96 -11.27 13.40
C PRO A 171 38.31 -11.37 11.91
N ALA A 172 39.28 -10.59 11.45
CA ALA A 172 39.74 -10.60 10.07
C ALA A 172 40.24 -12.00 9.68
N GLN A 173 39.33 -12.89 9.33
CA GLN A 173 39.68 -14.03 8.50
C GLN A 173 40.05 -13.46 7.14
N PRO A 174 41.12 -13.97 6.51
CA PRO A 174 41.39 -13.65 5.13
C PRO A 174 40.22 -14.21 4.33
N VAL A 175 39.23 -13.35 4.05
CA VAL A 175 38.20 -13.61 3.06
C VAL A 175 38.94 -13.80 1.74
N ALA A 176 39.13 -15.07 1.35
CA ALA A 176 39.38 -15.41 -0.04
C ALA A 176 38.35 -14.62 -0.85
N LYS A 177 38.81 -13.81 -1.80
CA LYS A 177 37.99 -12.98 -2.68
C LYS A 177 36.84 -13.83 -3.22
N VAL A 178 35.69 -13.79 -2.57
CA VAL A 178 34.44 -14.21 -3.18
C VAL A 178 34.14 -13.08 -4.15
N ALA A 179 34.16 -13.42 -5.43
CA ALA A 179 33.81 -12.51 -6.50
C ALA A 179 32.52 -11.77 -6.12
N SER A 180 32.53 -10.45 -6.30
CA SER A 180 31.38 -9.60 -6.08
C SER A 180 30.12 -10.28 -6.64
N PRO A 181 29.01 -10.38 -5.88
CA PRO A 181 27.75 -10.75 -6.49
C PRO A 181 27.48 -9.72 -7.60
N PRO A 182 26.93 -10.13 -8.76
CA PRO A 182 26.51 -9.17 -9.77
C PRO A 182 25.60 -8.16 -9.07
N ALA A 183 25.87 -6.87 -9.28
CA ALA A 183 25.05 -5.79 -8.73
C ALA A 183 23.59 -6.19 -8.92
N ALA A 184 22.84 -6.26 -7.82
CA ALA A 184 21.40 -6.37 -7.90
C ALA A 184 20.97 -5.26 -8.86
N ALA A 185 20.35 -5.66 -9.98
CA ALA A 185 19.71 -4.70 -10.85
C ALA A 185 18.83 -3.85 -9.93
N GLN A 186 19.16 -2.57 -9.83
CA GLN A 186 18.25 -1.61 -9.22
C GLN A 186 16.88 -1.88 -9.85
N PRO A 187 15.80 -2.00 -9.07
CA PRO A 187 14.49 -1.82 -9.68
C PRO A 187 14.62 -0.48 -10.36
N ALA A 188 14.55 -0.46 -11.70
CA ALA A 188 14.47 0.77 -12.44
C ALA A 188 13.42 1.61 -11.70
N GLU A 189 13.82 2.77 -11.20
CA GLU A 189 12.86 3.74 -10.71
C GLU A 189 11.84 3.86 -11.82
N SER A 190 10.65 3.30 -11.60
CA SER A 190 9.51 3.61 -12.43
C SER A 190 9.48 5.13 -12.44
N PRO A 191 9.62 5.80 -13.59
CA PRO A 191 9.53 7.25 -13.61
C PRO A 191 8.21 7.58 -12.93
N SER A 192 8.28 8.32 -11.83
CA SER A 192 7.09 8.85 -11.19
C SER A 192 6.38 9.60 -12.29
N ALA A 193 5.22 9.10 -12.73
CA ALA A 193 4.42 9.75 -13.75
C ALA A 193 4.19 11.17 -13.26
N SER A 194 4.86 12.10 -13.92
CA SER A 194 4.79 13.51 -13.61
C SER A 194 3.50 14.04 -14.21
N GLN A 195 3.02 15.17 -13.69
CA GLN A 195 1.80 15.81 -14.20
C GLN A 195 1.89 16.10 -15.71
N ASP A 196 3.10 16.31 -16.22
CA ASP A 196 3.37 16.51 -17.65
C ASP A 196 3.10 15.24 -18.50
N ASP A 197 3.31 14.04 -17.95
CA ASP A 197 3.00 12.78 -18.64
C ASP A 197 1.49 12.53 -18.77
N VAL A 198 0.71 13.11 -17.85
CA VAL A 198 -0.76 13.07 -17.89
C VAL A 198 -1.28 14.05 -18.94
N ASP A 199 -0.69 15.24 -19.04
CA ASP A 199 -1.05 16.24 -20.03
C ASP A 199 -0.70 15.79 -21.47
N ASP A 200 0.42 15.09 -21.65
CA ASP A 200 0.78 14.49 -22.95
C ASP A 200 -0.17 13.35 -23.36
N LEU A 201 -0.65 12.55 -22.40
CA LEU A 201 -1.67 11.53 -22.66
C LEU A 201 -3.01 12.15 -23.04
N LEU A 202 -3.42 13.25 -22.38
CA LEU A 202 -4.63 13.99 -22.70
C LEU A 202 -4.56 14.64 -24.10
N ALA A 203 -3.40 15.20 -24.46
CA ALA A 203 -3.15 15.74 -25.80
C ALA A 203 -3.18 14.64 -26.89
N SER A 204 -2.67 13.44 -26.59
CA SER A 204 -2.66 12.30 -27.53
C SER A 204 -4.06 11.70 -27.78
N LEU A 205 -4.99 11.87 -26.84
CA LEU A 205 -6.38 11.41 -26.94
C LEU A 205 -7.30 12.42 -27.65
N GLY A 206 -6.78 13.59 -28.04
CA GLY A 206 -7.49 14.56 -28.86
C GLY A 206 -8.66 15.25 -28.16
N LEU A 207 -8.56 15.47 -26.84
CA LEU A 207 -9.40 16.39 -26.09
C LEU A 207 -8.77 17.78 -26.00
#